data_AF-A0A941VE34-F1
#
_entry.id   AF-A0A941VE34-F1
#
_cell.length_a   1.000
_cell.length_b   1.000
_cell.length_c   1.000
_cell.angle_alpha   90.00
_cell.angle_beta   90.00
_cell.angle_gamma   90.00
#
_symmetry.space_group_name_H-M   'P 1'
#
loop_
_entity.id
_entity.type
_entity.pdbx_description
1 polymer ?
#
loop_
_entity_poly.entity_id
_entity_poly.type
_entity_poly.pdbx_seq_one_letter_code
_entity_poly.pdbx_strand_id
1 'polypeptide(L)'
;MTTVGGCVAPLIGGFDVPVALLAVNGRVAVASPRGRRTLLLAEAFAQRFAKDDLLIAVAADALPARTGSSFCKFMPRGVLETPTVNAAACVTLDAQGRCTAARLVVGSVSWKPIMLDLDVLHGTAFDEAGIRDAVQPVRGLAEPMANVRGSAMYKRNMAVEIGARMLLLAWQRAARKK
;
A
#
# COMPACT_ATOMS: atom_id res chain seq x y z
N MET A 1 -7.63 -20.88 10.49
CA MET A 1 -6.27 -20.31 10.35
C MET A 1 -6.14 -19.72 8.96
N THR A 2 -5.54 -18.55 8.79
CA THR A 2 -5.43 -17.85 7.50
C THR A 2 -3.99 -17.91 6.99
N THR A 3 -3.80 -18.10 5.68
CA THR A 3 -2.49 -18.05 5.02
C THR A 3 -2.29 -16.71 4.31
N VAL A 4 -1.05 -16.34 3.99
CA VAL A 4 -0.74 -15.16 3.15
C VAL A 4 -1.48 -15.25 1.81
N GLY A 5 -1.44 -16.42 1.16
CA GLY A 5 -2.18 -16.67 -0.08
C GLY A 5 -3.69 -16.51 0.08
N GLY A 6 -4.27 -17.04 1.16
CA GLY A 6 -5.70 -16.88 1.46
C GLY A 6 -6.11 -15.43 1.74
N CYS A 7 -5.20 -14.59 2.22
CA CYS A 7 -5.42 -13.15 2.37
C CYS A 7 -5.27 -12.40 1.03
N VAL A 8 -4.35 -12.81 0.16
CA VAL A 8 -4.10 -12.12 -1.11
C VAL A 8 -5.08 -12.53 -2.22
N ALA A 9 -5.45 -13.81 -2.31
CA ALA A 9 -6.28 -14.37 -3.37
C ALA A 9 -7.63 -13.65 -3.56
N PRO A 10 -8.35 -13.20 -2.50
CA PRO A 10 -9.60 -12.46 -2.67
C PRO A 10 -9.43 -11.08 -3.32
N LEU A 11 -8.22 -10.52 -3.35
CA LEU A 11 -7.92 -9.19 -3.91
C LEU A 11 -8.86 -8.12 -3.32
N ILE A 12 -9.02 -8.12 -2.00
CA ILE A 12 -9.87 -7.16 -1.27
C ILE A 12 -9.03 -5.96 -0.87
N GLY A 13 -9.45 -4.75 -1.27
CA GLY A 13 -8.69 -3.53 -1.06
C GLY A 13 -8.58 -3.04 0.39
N GLY A 14 -9.28 -3.68 1.33
CA GLY A 14 -9.17 -3.42 2.76
C GLY A 14 -8.29 -4.41 3.53
N PHE A 15 -7.71 -5.42 2.87
CA PHE A 15 -6.87 -6.41 3.54
C PHE A 15 -5.44 -5.90 3.68
N ASP A 16 -4.85 -6.17 4.84
CA ASP A 16 -3.57 -5.58 5.26
C ASP A 16 -2.39 -6.08 4.40
N VAL A 17 -2.33 -7.38 4.13
CA VAL A 17 -1.22 -7.99 3.38
C VAL A 17 -1.17 -7.52 1.92
N PRO A 18 -2.28 -7.48 1.15
CA PRO A 18 -2.27 -6.88 -0.18
C PRO A 18 -1.82 -5.42 -0.20
N VAL A 19 -2.26 -4.60 0.74
CA VAL A 19 -1.87 -3.18 0.84
C VAL A 19 -0.37 -3.05 1.08
N ALA A 20 0.19 -3.86 2.00
CA ALA A 20 1.63 -3.89 2.25
C ALA A 20 2.44 -4.34 1.02
N LEU A 21 1.99 -5.39 0.32
CA LEU A 21 2.67 -5.92 -0.87
C LEU A 21 2.65 -4.95 -2.04
N LEU A 22 1.54 -4.24 -2.27
CA LEU A 22 1.44 -3.23 -3.34
C LEU A 22 2.47 -2.11 -3.16
N ALA A 23 2.75 -1.70 -1.92
CA ALA A 23 3.72 -0.64 -1.64
C ALA A 23 5.16 -1.04 -2.00
N VAL A 24 5.46 -2.34 -2.09
CA VAL A 24 6.79 -2.87 -2.38
C VAL A 24 6.86 -3.62 -3.72
N ASN A 25 5.97 -3.32 -4.67
CA ASN A 25 5.90 -3.99 -5.98
C ASN A 25 5.76 -5.53 -5.87
N GLY A 26 4.97 -6.00 -4.92
CA GLY A 26 4.71 -7.43 -4.74
C GLY A 26 4.13 -8.09 -6.00
N ARG A 27 4.50 -9.35 -6.20
CA ARG A 27 4.10 -10.21 -7.32
C ARG A 27 3.35 -11.43 -6.81
N VAL A 28 2.49 -11.97 -7.66
CA VAL A 28 1.74 -13.19 -7.42
C VAL A 28 2.01 -14.19 -8.53
N ALA A 29 2.22 -15.45 -8.18
CA ALA A 29 2.29 -16.54 -9.14
C ALA A 29 0.99 -17.34 -9.09
N VAL A 30 0.43 -17.58 -10.27
CA VAL A 30 -0.87 -18.23 -10.45
C VAL A 30 -0.69 -19.45 -11.35
N ALA A 31 -1.33 -20.56 -10.98
CA ALA A 31 -1.44 -21.75 -11.81
C ALA A 31 -2.90 -21.92 -12.26
N SER A 32 -3.10 -22.38 -13.49
CA SER A 32 -4.41 -22.80 -14.01
C SER A 32 -4.23 -23.97 -14.97
N PRO A 33 -5.31 -24.56 -15.52
CA PRO A 33 -5.21 -25.60 -16.55
C PRO A 33 -4.44 -25.14 -17.81
N ARG A 34 -4.31 -23.82 -18.02
CA ARG A 34 -3.59 -23.23 -19.16
C ARG A 34 -2.10 -22.99 -18.89
N GLY A 35 -1.62 -23.29 -17.69
CA GLY A 35 -0.21 -23.14 -17.29
C GLY A 35 -0.02 -22.20 -16.10
N ARG A 36 1.22 -21.72 -15.95
CA ARG A 36 1.63 -20.83 -14.83
C ARG A 36 2.01 -19.46 -15.36
N ARG A 37 1.67 -18.41 -14.59
CA ARG A 37 2.08 -17.04 -14.86
C ARG A 37 2.38 -16.27 -13.58
N THR A 38 3.26 -15.29 -13.68
CA THR A 38 3.54 -14.34 -12.59
C THR A 38 3.10 -12.96 -13.04
N LEU A 39 2.39 -12.27 -12.16
CA LEU A 39 1.84 -10.94 -12.39
C LEU A 39 2.26 -10.01 -11.26
N LEU A 40 2.34 -8.70 -11.54
CA LEU A 40 2.35 -7.72 -10.46
C LEU A 40 1.02 -7.82 -9.70
N LEU A 41 1.06 -7.63 -8.38
CA LEU A 41 -0.17 -7.65 -7.58
C LEU A 41 -1.12 -6.53 -8.03
N ALA A 42 -0.61 -5.39 -8.48
CA ALA A 42 -1.41 -4.30 -9.04
C ALA A 42 -2.20 -4.75 -10.28
N GLU A 43 -1.58 -5.52 -11.19
CA GLU A 43 -2.24 -6.10 -12.36
C GLU A 43 -3.32 -7.10 -11.94
N ALA A 44 -3.04 -7.93 -10.93
CA ALA A 44 -4.03 -8.87 -10.40
C ALA A 44 -5.26 -8.14 -9.83
N PHE A 45 -5.08 -7.02 -9.11
CA PHE A 45 -6.21 -6.18 -8.68
C PHE A 45 -7.00 -5.62 -9.87
N ALA A 46 -6.32 -5.24 -10.95
CA ALA A 46 -6.95 -4.71 -12.16
C ALA A 46 -7.79 -5.76 -12.89
N GLN A 47 -7.21 -6.93 -13.16
CA GLN A 47 -7.77 -7.97 -14.03
C GLN A 47 -8.64 -9.00 -13.30
N ARG A 48 -8.42 -9.17 -11.98
CA ARG A 48 -8.96 -10.27 -11.15
C ARG A 48 -8.44 -11.65 -11.58
N PHE A 49 -8.52 -12.62 -10.67
CA PHE A 49 -8.24 -14.02 -10.98
C PHE A 49 -9.44 -14.66 -11.69
N ALA A 50 -9.17 -15.54 -12.65
CA ALA A 50 -10.18 -16.37 -13.28
C ALA A 50 -10.68 -17.47 -12.33
N LYS A 51 -11.81 -18.10 -12.66
CA LYS A 51 -12.41 -19.17 -11.84
C LYS A 51 -11.45 -20.32 -11.52
N ASP A 52 -10.61 -20.70 -12.47
CA ASP A 52 -9.68 -21.84 -12.35
C ASP A 52 -8.25 -21.42 -12.02
N ASP A 53 -8.04 -20.15 -11.60
CA ASP A 53 -6.74 -19.66 -11.16
C ASP A 53 -6.51 -20.01 -9.68
N LEU A 54 -5.40 -20.68 -9.42
CA LEU A 54 -4.89 -20.97 -8.09
C LEU A 54 -3.67 -20.09 -7.79
N LEU A 55 -3.75 -19.28 -6.73
CA LEU A 55 -2.59 -18.55 -6.22
C LEU A 55 -1.60 -19.53 -5.57
N ILE A 56 -0.43 -19.70 -6.18
CA ILE A 56 0.58 -20.68 -5.74
C ILE A 56 1.77 -20.04 -5.02
N ALA A 57 2.04 -18.75 -5.25
CA ALA A 57 3.07 -18.02 -4.52
C ALA A 57 2.77 -16.52 -4.45
N VAL A 58 3.31 -15.89 -3.41
CA VAL A 58 3.38 -14.44 -3.25
C VAL A 58 4.85 -14.10 -3.05
N ALA A 59 5.34 -13.12 -3.80
CA ALA A 59 6.74 -12.71 -3.78
C ALA A 59 6.87 -11.20 -3.72
N ALA A 60 7.96 -10.71 -3.15
CA ALA A 60 8.42 -9.34 -3.27
C ALA A 60 9.94 -9.38 -3.37
N ASP A 61 10.52 -8.49 -4.16
CA ASP A 61 11.96 -8.40 -4.28
C ASP A 61 12.57 -7.84 -3.00
N ALA A 62 13.84 -8.18 -2.76
CA ALA A 62 14.60 -7.53 -1.70
C ALA A 62 14.63 -6.03 -1.97
N LEU A 63 14.28 -5.24 -0.95
CA LEU A 63 14.28 -3.78 -1.10
C LEU A 63 15.71 -3.28 -1.36
N PRO A 64 15.90 -2.32 -2.29
CA PRO A 64 17.21 -1.72 -2.53
C PRO A 64 17.84 -1.15 -1.24
N ALA A 65 19.15 -0.94 -1.27
CA ALA A 65 19.83 -0.17 -0.23
C ALA A 65 19.12 1.19 -0.04
N ARG A 66 19.15 1.74 1.18
CA ARG A 66 18.51 3.02 1.51
C ARG A 66 17.01 3.07 1.21
N THR A 67 16.34 1.92 1.30
CA THR A 67 14.88 1.82 1.20
C THR A 67 14.24 1.61 2.57
N GLY A 68 13.34 2.51 2.92
CA GLY A 68 12.50 2.42 4.11
C GLY A 68 11.06 2.11 3.74
N SER A 69 10.43 1.25 4.53
CA SER A 69 9.00 0.92 4.38
C SER A 69 8.28 1.07 5.71
N SER A 70 6.97 1.32 5.64
CA SER A 70 6.11 1.42 6.82
C SER A 70 4.71 0.96 6.51
N PHE A 71 4.00 0.51 7.55
CA PHE A 71 2.61 0.09 7.48
C PHE A 71 1.88 0.52 8.74
N CYS A 72 0.64 0.99 8.59
CA CYS A 72 -0.26 1.28 9.70
C CYS A 72 -1.64 0.70 9.41
N LYS A 73 -2.19 0.02 10.41
CA LYS A 73 -3.59 -0.41 10.46
C LYS A 73 -4.32 0.43 11.50
N PHE A 74 -5.09 1.41 11.06
CA PHE A 74 -5.85 2.28 11.96
C PHE A 74 -7.22 1.66 12.27
N MET A 75 -7.50 1.53 13.57
CA MET A 75 -8.54 0.68 14.15
C MET A 75 -9.18 1.42 15.34
N PRO A 76 -10.52 1.54 15.42
CA PRO A 76 -11.17 2.24 16.54
C PRO A 76 -10.95 1.58 17.91
N ARG A 77 -10.93 0.26 17.98
CA ARG A 77 -10.78 -0.53 19.22
C ARG A 77 -9.39 -1.16 19.35
N GLY A 78 -8.68 -1.33 18.23
CA GLY A 78 -7.28 -1.78 18.21
C GLY A 78 -7.07 -3.29 18.23
N VAL A 79 -8.13 -4.10 18.35
CA VAL A 79 -8.03 -5.57 18.46
C VAL A 79 -9.02 -6.25 17.51
N LEU A 80 -8.51 -7.20 16.71
CA LEU A 80 -9.27 -8.13 15.85
C LEU A 80 -10.40 -7.48 15.01
N GLU A 81 -10.05 -6.44 14.25
CA GLU A 81 -11.04 -5.76 13.39
C GLU A 81 -10.50 -5.38 12.01
N THR A 82 -11.45 -5.18 11.08
CA THR A 82 -11.20 -4.54 9.78
C THR A 82 -10.81 -3.09 10.01
N PRO A 83 -9.75 -2.58 9.35
CA PRO A 83 -9.30 -1.22 9.58
C PRO A 83 -10.35 -0.19 9.16
N THR A 84 -10.40 0.93 9.87
CA THR A 84 -11.02 2.17 9.34
C THR A 84 -10.27 2.62 8.10
N VAL A 85 -8.94 2.58 8.18
CA VAL A 85 -7.97 2.86 7.11
C VAL A 85 -6.75 2.00 7.37
N ASN A 86 -6.14 1.42 6.34
CA ASN A 86 -4.75 0.96 6.42
C ASN A 86 -3.93 1.64 5.34
N ALA A 87 -2.64 1.85 5.61
CA ALA A 87 -1.73 2.45 4.65
C ALA A 87 -0.36 1.80 4.72
N ALA A 88 0.27 1.66 3.56
CA ALA A 88 1.62 1.19 3.38
C ALA A 88 2.40 2.22 2.56
N ALA A 89 3.64 2.49 2.92
CA ALA A 89 4.52 3.35 2.15
C ALA A 89 5.90 2.73 1.98
N CYS A 90 6.55 3.02 0.86
CA CYS A 90 7.92 2.63 0.56
C CYS A 90 8.64 3.82 -0.07
N VAL A 91 9.83 4.16 0.44
CA VAL A 91 10.65 5.28 -0.04
C VAL A 91 12.09 4.79 -0.19
N THR A 92 12.69 5.06 -1.34
CA THR A 92 14.09 4.78 -1.66
C THR A 92 14.84 6.10 -1.79
N LEU A 93 16.01 6.21 -1.17
CA LEU A 93 16.87 7.40 -1.25
C LEU A 93 18.18 7.09 -1.98
N ASP A 94 18.75 8.10 -2.63
CA ASP A 94 20.10 8.03 -3.18
C ASP A 94 21.20 8.18 -2.11
N ALA A 95 22.45 8.23 -2.55
CA ALA A 95 23.61 8.40 -1.67
C ALA A 95 23.59 9.75 -0.91
N GLN A 96 22.94 10.77 -1.48
CA GLN A 96 22.81 12.13 -0.99
C GLN A 96 21.54 12.34 -0.14
N GLY A 97 20.71 11.31 0.04
CA GLY A 97 19.48 11.37 0.81
C GLY A 97 18.29 11.96 0.06
N ARG A 98 18.35 12.05 -1.28
CA ARG A 98 17.23 12.50 -2.12
C ARG A 98 16.39 11.31 -2.56
N CYS A 99 15.08 11.53 -2.71
CA CYS A 99 14.18 10.46 -3.09
C CYS A 99 14.38 10.02 -4.55
N THR A 100 14.48 8.70 -4.76
CA THR A 100 14.58 8.06 -6.08
C THR A 100 13.32 7.26 -6.43
N ALA A 101 12.56 6.83 -5.42
CA ALA A 101 11.26 6.22 -5.60
C ALA A 101 10.43 6.41 -4.33
N ALA A 102 9.18 6.80 -4.46
CA ALA A 102 8.25 6.90 -3.35
C ALA A 102 6.89 6.35 -3.78
N ARG A 103 6.34 5.42 -3.00
CA ARG A 103 5.00 4.87 -3.21
C ARG A 103 4.20 4.92 -1.92
N LEU A 104 2.94 5.31 -2.06
CA LEU A 104 1.92 5.20 -1.03
C LEU A 104 0.77 4.31 -1.51
N VAL A 105 0.31 3.40 -0.65
CA VAL A 105 -0.88 2.59 -0.86
C VAL A 105 -1.81 2.76 0.32
N VAL A 106 -3.08 3.08 0.07
CA VAL A 106 -4.10 3.25 1.10
C VAL A 106 -5.28 2.32 0.81
N GLY A 107 -5.63 1.48 1.79
CA GLY A 107 -6.76 0.56 1.71
C GLY A 107 -7.91 0.91 2.65
N SER A 108 -8.97 0.10 2.57
CA SER A 108 -10.23 0.26 3.32
C SER A 108 -11.03 1.54 3.05
N VAL A 109 -10.65 2.30 2.03
CA VAL A 109 -11.29 3.57 1.67
C VAL A 109 -11.87 3.62 0.26
N SER A 110 -11.72 2.53 -0.50
CA SER A 110 -12.34 2.28 -1.82
C SER A 110 -12.43 0.76 -2.03
N TRP A 111 -13.09 0.30 -3.09
CA TRP A 111 -13.18 -1.15 -3.41
C TRP A 111 -11.81 -1.79 -3.71
N LYS A 112 -10.93 -1.02 -4.35
CA LYS A 112 -9.50 -1.28 -4.57
C LYS A 112 -8.66 -0.40 -3.63
N PRO A 113 -7.44 -0.81 -3.28
CA PRO A 113 -6.47 0.10 -2.69
C PRO A 113 -6.22 1.28 -3.64
N ILE A 114 -6.10 2.48 -3.07
CA ILE A 114 -5.58 3.65 -3.77
C ILE A 114 -4.07 3.50 -3.78
N MET A 115 -3.45 3.59 -4.95
CA MET A 115 -2.01 3.54 -5.12
C MET A 115 -1.53 4.83 -5.77
N LEU A 116 -0.53 5.46 -5.16
CA LEU A 116 0.13 6.65 -5.66
C LEU A 116 1.62 6.36 -5.80
N ASP A 117 2.11 6.40 -7.04
CA ASP A 117 3.53 6.59 -7.33
C ASP A 117 3.81 8.10 -7.25
N LEU A 118 4.64 8.50 -6.30
CA LEU A 118 4.83 9.89 -5.89
C LEU A 118 6.04 10.51 -6.59
N ASP A 119 5.97 10.54 -7.92
CA ASP A 119 7.04 11.07 -8.79
C ASP A 119 7.38 12.54 -8.49
N VAL A 120 6.42 13.29 -7.93
CA VAL A 120 6.62 14.68 -7.45
C VAL A 120 7.72 14.79 -6.38
N LEU A 121 8.02 13.70 -5.66
CA LEU A 121 9.09 13.64 -4.67
C LEU A 121 10.43 13.21 -5.26
N HIS A 122 10.49 12.84 -6.55
CA HIS A 122 11.75 12.41 -7.16
C HIS A 122 12.77 13.54 -7.18
N GLY A 123 14.00 13.26 -6.71
CA GLY A 123 15.09 14.22 -6.60
C GLY A 123 14.96 15.23 -5.44
N THR A 124 13.87 15.19 -4.67
CA THR A 124 13.67 16.11 -3.54
C THR A 124 14.39 15.61 -2.28
N ALA A 125 14.77 16.56 -1.42
CA ALA A 125 15.22 16.26 -0.06
C ALA A 125 14.02 16.07 0.87
N PHE A 126 14.28 15.66 2.12
CA PHE A 126 13.22 15.53 3.12
C PHE A 126 12.55 16.88 3.38
N ASP A 127 11.26 16.96 3.06
CA ASP A 127 10.39 18.08 3.38
C ASP A 127 9.03 17.54 3.84
N GLU A 128 8.69 17.78 5.10
CA GLU A 128 7.42 17.31 5.65
C GLU A 128 6.21 17.98 4.98
N ALA A 129 6.30 19.26 4.63
CA ALA A 129 5.20 19.97 3.98
C ALA A 129 4.95 19.39 2.58
N GLY A 130 6.00 19.28 1.76
CA GLY A 130 5.92 18.65 0.44
C GLY A 130 5.44 17.20 0.48
N ILE A 131 5.84 16.42 1.49
CA ILE A 131 5.33 15.06 1.70
C ILE A 131 3.82 15.05 2.00
N ARG A 132 3.33 15.96 2.86
CA ARG A 132 1.90 16.06 3.18
C ARG A 132 1.07 16.53 1.99
N ASP A 133 1.62 17.40 1.16
CA ASP A 133 0.98 17.86 -0.08
C ASP A 133 0.91 16.75 -1.12
N ALA A 134 1.97 15.95 -1.26
CA ALA A 134 2.02 14.81 -2.18
C ALA A 134 0.93 13.74 -1.91
N VAL A 135 0.42 13.66 -0.67
CA VAL A 135 -0.62 12.70 -0.28
C VAL A 135 -2.05 13.24 -0.49
N GLN A 136 -2.24 14.54 -0.72
CA GLN A 136 -3.58 15.13 -0.89
C GLN A 136 -4.46 14.49 -1.98
N PRO A 137 -3.93 13.98 -3.11
CA PRO A 137 -4.75 13.28 -4.12
C PRO A 137 -5.58 12.11 -3.56
N VAL A 138 -5.16 11.47 -2.46
CA VAL A 138 -5.93 10.41 -1.79
C VAL A 138 -7.34 10.86 -1.44
N ARG A 139 -7.53 12.14 -1.07
CA ARG A 139 -8.84 12.69 -0.70
C ARG A 139 -9.87 12.57 -1.82
N GLY A 140 -9.46 12.84 -3.06
CA GLY A 140 -10.33 12.79 -4.24
C GLY A 140 -10.54 11.36 -4.78
N LEU A 141 -9.58 10.46 -4.54
CA LEU A 141 -9.63 9.07 -4.98
C LEU A 141 -10.37 8.14 -4.00
N ALA A 142 -10.63 8.61 -2.79
CA ALA A 142 -11.27 7.84 -1.73
C ALA A 142 -12.81 7.87 -1.80
N GLU A 143 -13.39 6.68 -1.92
CA GLU A 143 -14.84 6.42 -1.98
C GLU A 143 -15.33 5.57 -0.78
N PRO A 144 -15.09 5.98 0.48
CA PRO A 144 -15.43 5.16 1.63
C PRO A 144 -16.93 5.19 1.91
N MET A 145 -17.48 4.02 2.28
CA MET A 145 -18.83 3.95 2.85
C MET A 145 -18.81 4.27 4.35
N ALA A 146 -19.78 5.04 4.82
CA ALA A 146 -19.99 5.26 6.24
C ALA A 146 -20.40 3.95 6.94
N ASN A 147 -19.88 3.69 8.14
CA ASN A 147 -20.32 2.58 8.99
C ASN A 147 -19.92 2.85 10.45
N VAL A 148 -20.03 1.83 11.31
CA VAL A 148 -19.67 1.89 12.75
C VAL A 148 -18.22 2.34 13.03
N ARG A 149 -17.35 2.37 12.01
CA ARG A 149 -15.95 2.82 12.11
C ARG A 149 -15.76 4.31 11.75
N GLY A 150 -16.85 5.01 11.43
CA GLY A 150 -16.86 6.44 11.13
C GLY A 150 -17.57 6.80 9.83
N SER A 151 -17.83 8.10 9.67
CA SER A 151 -18.42 8.66 8.46
C SER A 151 -17.49 8.54 7.25
N ALA A 152 -18.05 8.66 6.04
CA ALA A 152 -17.24 8.71 4.82
C ALA A 152 -16.22 9.84 4.86
N MET A 153 -16.64 11.04 5.31
CA MET A 153 -15.76 12.20 5.47
C MET A 153 -14.60 11.93 6.43
N TYR A 154 -14.90 11.34 7.59
CA TYR A 154 -13.87 10.97 8.57
C TYR A 154 -12.84 10.01 7.96
N LYS A 155 -13.30 8.96 7.28
CA LYS A 155 -12.41 7.98 6.63
C LYS A 155 -11.54 8.61 5.55
N ARG A 156 -12.06 9.54 4.74
CA ARG A 156 -11.25 10.28 3.75
C ARG A 156 -10.15 11.11 4.43
N ASN A 157 -10.49 11.81 5.53
CA ASN A 157 -9.51 12.58 6.28
C ASN A 157 -8.43 11.68 6.89
N MET A 158 -8.83 10.54 7.48
CA MET A 158 -7.91 9.57 8.03
C MET A 158 -7.03 8.93 6.96
N ALA A 159 -7.53 8.72 5.74
CA ALA A 159 -6.76 8.21 4.60
C ALA A 159 -5.56 9.09 4.30
N VAL A 160 -5.79 10.41 4.22
CA VAL A 160 -4.73 11.40 3.95
C VAL A 160 -3.75 11.47 5.12
N GLU A 161 -4.26 11.58 6.36
CA GLU A 161 -3.40 11.74 7.54
C GLU A 161 -2.53 10.49 7.80
N ILE A 162 -3.12 9.30 7.76
CA ILE A 162 -2.37 8.05 7.96
C ILE A 162 -1.41 7.81 6.79
N GLY A 163 -1.81 8.15 5.56
CA GLY A 163 -0.92 8.08 4.39
C GLY A 163 0.32 8.95 4.54
N ALA A 164 0.15 10.20 4.96
CA ALA A 164 1.27 11.12 5.20
C ALA A 164 2.20 10.61 6.30
N ARG A 165 1.66 10.13 7.43
CA ARG A 165 2.47 9.55 8.51
C ARG A 165 3.29 8.35 8.06
N MET A 166 2.71 7.49 7.22
CA MET A 166 3.44 6.35 6.67
C MET A 166 4.54 6.80 5.73
N LEU A 167 4.28 7.76 4.84
CA LEU A 167 5.31 8.25 3.94
C LEU A 167 6.49 8.90 4.68
N LEU A 168 6.19 9.71 5.70
CA LEU A 168 7.21 10.31 6.59
C LEU A 168 8.04 9.23 7.31
N LEU A 169 7.39 8.21 7.88
CA LEU A 169 8.06 7.14 8.59
C LEU A 169 8.92 6.27 7.66
N ALA A 170 8.43 5.98 6.45
CA ALA A 170 9.19 5.27 5.42
C ALA A 170 10.46 6.05 5.04
N TRP A 171 10.35 7.36 4.82
CA TRP A 171 11.50 8.22 4.54
C TRP A 171 12.52 8.23 5.69
N GLN A 172 12.06 8.42 6.93
CA GLN A 172 12.94 8.40 8.11
C GLN A 172 13.68 7.06 8.25
N ARG A 173 13.02 5.94 7.94
CA ARG A 173 13.63 4.60 7.94
C ARG A 173 14.64 4.44 6.81
N ALA A 174 14.35 5.00 5.64
CA ALA A 174 15.26 4.99 4.50
C ALA A 174 16.57 5.71 4.83
N ALA A 175 16.48 6.89 5.47
CA ALA A 175 17.62 7.70 5.88
C ALA A 175 18.52 7.05 6.95
N ARG A 176 18.01 6.08 7.71
CA ARG A 176 18.79 5.34 8.74
C ARG A 176 19.55 4.15 8.16
N LYS A 177 19.15 3.66 6.99
CA LYS A 177 19.84 2.56 6.30
C LYS A 177 20.96 3.15 5.45
N LYS A 178 22.18 2.61 5.57
CA LYS A 178 23.33 3.03 4.77
C LYS A 178 23.43 2.22 3.48
#